data_AF-A0A9E2ZF54-F1
#
_entry.id   AF-A0A9E2ZF54-F1
#
_cell.length_a   1.000
_cell.length_b   1.000
_cell.length_c   1.000
_cell.angle_alpha   90.00
_cell.angle_beta   90.00
_cell.angle_gamma   90.00
#
_symmetry.space_group_name_H-M   'P 1'
#
loop_
_entity.id
_entity.type
_entity.pdbx_description
1 polymer ?
#
loop_
_entity_poly.entity_id
_entity_poly.type
_entity_poly.pdbx_seq_one_letter_code
_entity_poly.pdbx_strand_id
1 'polypeptide(L)'
;MSEQIHDLAHIGHAELLTPSPERSLQFFVEQFGMEVEAQAEQSVFLRGWGDYQRYSLKLTESQLPGLGHMAIRAWSAQALKR
;
A
#
# COMPACT_ATOMS: atom_id res chain seq x y z
N MET A 1 -34.20 8.06 -10.90
CA MET A 1 -32.99 8.63 -10.26
C MET A 1 -31.88 7.63 -10.49
N SER A 2 -30.80 7.97 -11.20
CA SER A 2 -29.66 7.05 -11.31
C SER A 2 -29.01 6.94 -9.93
N GLU A 3 -28.76 5.72 -9.47
CA GLU A 3 -28.05 5.45 -8.23
C GLU A 3 -26.68 6.15 -8.29
N GLN A 4 -26.34 6.92 -7.25
CA GLN A 4 -25.00 7.52 -7.16
C GLN A 4 -23.99 6.40 -6.90
N ILE A 5 -22.95 6.33 -7.74
CA ILE A 5 -21.86 5.36 -7.59
C ILE A 5 -21.04 5.75 -6.36
N HIS A 6 -21.29 5.09 -5.23
CA HIS A 6 -20.59 5.25 -3.94
C HIS A 6 -19.77 3.99 -3.62
N ASP A 7 -19.11 3.44 -4.63
CA ASP A 7 -18.49 2.12 -4.53
C ASP A 7 -17.08 2.18 -3.97
N LEU A 8 -16.40 3.32 -4.13
CA LEU A 8 -15.01 3.55 -3.74
C LEU A 8 -14.95 4.44 -2.50
N ALA A 9 -14.17 4.04 -1.49
CA ALA A 9 -13.96 4.79 -0.27
C ALA A 9 -12.76 5.74 -0.36
N HIS A 10 -11.57 5.17 -0.56
CA HIS A 10 -10.30 5.90 -0.65
C HIS A 10 -9.21 4.94 -1.12
N ILE A 11 -8.00 5.47 -1.36
CA ILE A 11 -6.81 4.65 -1.61
C ILE A 11 -6.50 3.82 -0.36
N GLY A 12 -6.34 2.51 -0.52
CA GLY A 12 -6.00 1.59 0.56
C GLY A 12 -4.49 1.51 0.76
N HIS A 13 -3.78 1.01 -0.25
CA HIS A 13 -2.31 0.97 -0.25
C HIS A 13 -1.75 1.02 -1.67
N ALA A 14 -0.45 1.31 -1.77
CA ALA A 14 0.32 1.11 -3.00
C ALA A 14 1.40 0.04 -2.77
N GLU A 15 1.70 -0.73 -3.82
CA GLU A 15 2.88 -1.56 -3.89
C GLU A 15 3.94 -0.88 -4.76
N LEU A 16 5.12 -0.64 -4.20
CA LEU A 16 6.28 -0.13 -4.92
C LEU A 16 7.30 -1.25 -5.13
N LEU A 17 7.75 -1.38 -6.37
CA LEU A 17 8.80 -2.29 -6.79
C LEU A 17 10.15 -1.56 -6.74
N THR A 18 11.18 -2.22 -6.23
CA THR A 18 12.52 -1.62 -6.12
C THR A 18 13.65 -2.63 -6.41
N PRO A 19 14.69 -2.22 -7.17
CA PRO A 19 15.92 -3.00 -7.36
C PRO A 19 16.92 -2.86 -6.21
N SER A 20 16.55 -2.15 -5.14
CA SER A 20 17.41 -1.91 -3.98
C SER A 20 16.59 -1.91 -2.68
N PRO A 21 16.05 -3.07 -2.27
CA PRO A 21 15.05 -3.17 -1.21
C PRO A 21 15.55 -2.62 0.13
N GLU A 22 16.80 -2.90 0.54
CA GLU A 22 17.34 -2.41 1.80
C GLU A 22 17.46 -0.88 1.82
N ARG A 23 17.96 -0.30 0.73
CA ARG A 23 18.12 1.16 0.61
C ARG A 23 16.77 1.87 0.55
N SER A 24 15.81 1.30 -0.18
CA SER A 24 14.43 1.83 -0.23
C SER A 24 13.74 1.73 1.13
N LEU A 25 13.91 0.61 1.84
CA LEU A 25 13.36 0.43 3.18
C LEU A 25 13.93 1.46 4.15
N GLN A 26 15.26 1.64 4.15
CA GLN A 26 15.94 2.64 4.97
C GLN A 26 15.38 4.04 4.71
N PHE A 27 15.17 4.41 3.44
CA PHE A 27 14.56 5.69 3.09
C PHE A 27 13.17 5.87 3.73
N PHE A 28 12.29 4.89 3.60
CA PHE A 28 10.92 5.01 4.15
C PHE A 28 10.91 5.03 5.68
N VAL A 29 11.79 4.28 6.34
CA VAL A 29 11.86 4.23 7.81
C VAL A 29 12.56 5.47 8.37
N GLU A 30 13.76 5.79 7.90
CA GLU A 30 14.62 6.81 8.53
C GLU A 30 14.31 8.22 8.06
N GLN A 31 13.82 8.39 6.83
CA GLN A 31 13.57 9.73 6.26
C GLN A 31 12.08 10.06 6.23
N PHE A 32 11.24 9.07 5.94
CA PHE A 32 9.79 9.24 5.92
C PHE A 32 9.11 8.89 7.25
N GLY A 33 9.84 8.29 8.19
CA GLY A 33 9.31 7.97 9.53
C GLY A 33 8.24 6.87 9.52
N MET A 34 8.22 6.01 8.50
CA MET A 34 7.30 4.88 8.45
C MET A 34 7.78 3.74 9.36
N GLU A 35 6.83 2.95 9.84
CA GLU A 35 7.10 1.79 10.69
C GLU A 35 6.88 0.50 9.90
N VAL A 36 7.72 -0.51 10.17
CA VAL A 36 7.55 -1.86 9.61
C VAL A 36 6.43 -2.56 10.38
N GLU A 37 5.32 -2.83 9.68
CA GLU A 37 4.17 -3.58 10.21
C GLU A 37 4.41 -5.09 10.08
N ALA A 38 4.90 -5.55 8.93
CA ALA A 38 5.10 -6.95 8.64
C ALA A 38 6.16 -7.16 7.54
N GLN A 39 6.68 -8.38 7.47
CA GLN A 39 7.52 -8.84 6.36
C GLN A 39 6.99 -10.20 5.90
N ALA A 40 6.88 -10.39 4.59
CA ALA A 40 6.50 -11.66 4.01
C ALA A 40 7.17 -11.82 2.64
N GLU A 41 7.79 -12.99 2.43
CA GLU A 41 8.52 -13.30 1.21
C GLU A 41 9.56 -12.20 0.87
N GLN A 42 9.43 -11.59 -0.31
CA GLN A 42 10.31 -10.53 -0.82
C GLN A 42 9.73 -9.11 -0.58
N SER A 43 8.76 -8.99 0.32
CA SER A 43 8.01 -7.75 0.56
C SER A 43 8.01 -7.32 2.02
N VAL A 44 8.14 -6.02 2.23
CA VAL A 44 8.00 -5.35 3.52
C VAL A 44 6.76 -4.46 3.50
N PHE A 45 5.93 -4.57 4.53
CA PHE A 45 4.71 -3.80 4.69
C PHE A 45 4.96 -2.67 5.68
N LEU A 46 4.69 -1.44 5.24
CA LEU A 46 5.00 -0.21 5.94
C LEU A 46 3.73 0.57 6.24
N ARG A 47 3.68 1.17 7.42
CA ARG A 47 2.59 2.04 7.84
C ARG A 47 3.10 3.39 8.31
N GLY A 48 2.33 4.44 8.02
CA GLY A 48 2.55 5.77 8.58
C GLY A 48 1.97 5.89 9.98
N TRP A 49 2.45 6.88 10.72
CA TRP A 49 1.80 7.28 11.97
C TRP A 49 0.39 7.81 11.68
N GLY A 50 -0.61 7.32 12.41
CA GLY A 50 -2.01 7.69 12.21
C GLY A 50 -2.77 6.89 11.14
N ASP A 51 -2.11 5.93 10.46
CA ASP A 51 -2.81 4.98 9.60
C ASP A 51 -3.78 4.12 10.43
N TYR A 52 -5.05 4.12 10.05
CA TYR A 52 -6.08 3.27 10.67
C TYR A 52 -6.14 1.86 10.05
N GLN A 53 -5.49 1.66 8.91
CA GLN A 53 -5.30 0.34 8.30
C GLN A 53 -3.96 -0.25 8.74
N ARG A 54 -3.81 -1.57 8.57
CA ARG A 54 -2.58 -2.27 8.96
C ARG A 54 -1.34 -1.71 8.26
N TYR A 55 -1.45 -1.37 6.97
CA TYR A 55 -0.37 -0.79 6.19
C TYR A 55 -0.95 0.07 5.06
N SER A 56 -0.16 1.03 4.59
CA SER A 56 -0.48 1.89 3.44
C SER A 56 0.53 1.75 2.30
N LEU A 57 1.68 1.11 2.56
CA LEU A 57 2.70 0.84 1.56
C LEU A 57 3.21 -0.60 1.65
N LYS A 58 3.34 -1.27 0.51
CA LYS A 58 4.06 -2.53 0.35
C LYS A 58 5.31 -2.25 -0.50
N LEU A 59 6.48 -2.59 0.00
CA LEU A 59 7.74 -2.45 -0.71
C LEU A 59 8.24 -3.83 -1.11
N THR A 60 8.43 -4.07 -2.40
CA THR A 60 8.76 -5.40 -2.95
C THR A 60 10.02 -5.35 -3.78
N GLU A 61 10.92 -6.30 -3.56
CA GLU A 61 12.12 -6.46 -4.39
C GLU A 61 11.76 -6.81 -5.84
N SER A 62 12.40 -6.15 -6.80
CA SER A 62 12.18 -6.34 -8.25
C SER A 62 13.39 -5.86 -9.05
N GLN A 63 13.65 -6.45 -10.21
CA GLN A 63 14.76 -6.03 -11.08
C GLN A 63 14.65 -4.58 -11.58
N LEU A 64 13.43 -4.05 -11.68
CA LEU A 64 13.16 -2.69 -12.14
C LEU A 64 12.27 -1.94 -11.14
N PRO A 65 12.46 -0.62 -10.97
CA PRO A 65 11.60 0.19 -10.14
C PRO A 65 10.22 0.38 -10.80
N GLY A 66 9.18 0.57 -10.00
CA GLY A 66 7.85 0.87 -10.55
C GLY A 66 6.72 0.76 -9.52
N LEU A 67 5.51 1.05 -9.99
CA LEU A 67 4.29 0.77 -9.26
C LEU A 67 3.86 -0.67 -9.56
N GLY A 68 3.86 -1.55 -8.55
CA GLY A 68 3.34 -2.91 -8.68
C GLY A 68 1.82 -2.87 -8.84
N HIS A 69 1.14 -2.26 -7.87
CA HIS A 69 -0.27 -1.92 -7.98
C HIS A 69 -0.66 -0.79 -7.03
N MET A 70 -1.87 -0.27 -7.23
CA MET A 70 -2.57 0.56 -6.26
C MET A 70 -3.89 -0.11 -5.92
N ALA A 71 -4.14 -0.33 -4.64
CA ALA A 71 -5.38 -0.88 -4.15
C ALA A 71 -6.31 0.26 -3.71
N ILE A 72 -7.55 0.24 -4.20
CA ILE A 72 -8.60 1.17 -3.78
C ILE A 72 -9.57 0.39 -2.91
N ARG A 73 -9.88 0.92 -1.72
CA ARG A 73 -10.82 0.29 -0.81
C ARG A 73 -12.25 0.56 -1.27
N ALA A 74 -13.07 -0.48 -1.35
CA ALA A 74 -14.49 -0.35 -1.59
C ALA A 74 -15.22 0.19 -0.35
N TRP A 75 -16.32 0.91 -0.55
CA TRP A 75 -17.16 1.47 0.53
C TRP A 75 -17.82 0.39 1.39
N SER A 76 -18.12 -0.75 0.79
CA SER A 76 -18.75 -1.90 1.45
C SER A 76 -18.32 -3.22 0.83
N ALA A 77 -18.60 -4.32 1.52
CA ALA A 77 -18.36 -5.66 0.99
C ALA A 77 -19.23 -5.97 -0.24
N GLN A 78 -20.41 -5.34 -0.36
CA GLN A 78 -21.27 -5.43 -1.53
C GLN A 78 -20.67 -4.66 -2.71
N ALA A 79 -20.14 -3.45 -2.47
CA ALA A 79 -19.44 -2.67 -3.50
C ALA A 79 -18.21 -3.38 -4.05
N LEU A 80 -17.49 -4.14 -3.21
CA LEU A 80 -16.35 -4.96 -3.65
C LEU A 80 -16.72 -6.07 -4.64
N LYS A 81 -17.97 -6.56 -4.60
CA LYS A 81 -18.43 -7.70 -5.40
C LYS A 81 -19.08 -7.30 -6.74
N ARG A 82 -19.25 -6.01 -6.98
CA ARG A 82 -19.75 -5.49 -8.27
C ARG A 82 -18.60 -5.41 -9.27
#